data_AF-A0A7Y3H542-F1
#
_entry.id   AF-A0A7Y3H542-F1
#
_cell.length_a   1.000
_cell.length_b   1.000
_cell.length_c   1.000
_cell.angle_alpha   90.00
_cell.angle_beta   90.00
_cell.angle_gamma   90.00
#
_symmetry.space_group_name_H-M   'P 1'
#
loop_
_entity.id
_entity.type
_entity.pdbx_description
1 polymer ?
#
loop_
_entity_poly.entity_id
_entity_poly.type
_entity_poly.pdbx_seq_one_letter_code
_entity_poly.pdbx_strand_id
1 'polypeptide(L)' 'MPNYDLQDPTDLDIMRGQFNMNTADDWQEYIDLAEERGMGYKNINILKTAQRKAGIAKYLSPKVINWILSLVDQLDEEEE' A
#
# COMPACT_ATOMS: atom_id res chain seq x y z
N MET A 1 -5.56 -7.39 7.49
CA MET A 1 -4.45 -8.12 6.81
C MET A 1 -4.20 -9.57 7.23
N PRO A 2 -3.95 -10.47 6.26
CA PRO A 2 -3.21 -11.72 6.45
C PRO A 2 -1.78 -11.45 6.96
N ASN A 3 -1.24 -12.34 7.79
CA ASN A 3 0.09 -12.18 8.36
C ASN A 3 1.14 -12.71 7.36
N TYR A 4 1.63 -11.86 6.45
CA TYR A 4 2.62 -12.25 5.44
C TYR A 4 3.97 -12.62 6.07
N ASP A 5 4.50 -13.79 5.74
CA ASP A 5 5.89 -14.13 6.01
C ASP A 5 6.80 -13.47 4.98
N LEU A 6 7.49 -12.40 5.38
CA LEU A 6 8.41 -11.65 4.51
C LEU A 6 9.65 -12.46 4.08
N GLN A 7 9.81 -13.69 4.59
CA GLN A 7 10.87 -14.62 4.20
C GLN A 7 10.36 -15.70 3.24
N ASP A 8 9.03 -15.85 3.09
CA ASP A 8 8.44 -16.81 2.15
C ASP A 8 8.29 -16.17 0.75
N PRO A 9 8.92 -16.74 -0.30
CA PRO A 9 8.84 -16.17 -1.65
C PRO A 9 7.43 -16.08 -2.22
N THR A 10 6.52 -16.97 -1.83
CA THR A 10 5.12 -16.99 -2.29
C THR A 10 4.37 -15.81 -1.70
N ASP A 11 4.52 -15.58 -0.39
CA ASP A 11 3.91 -14.43 0.28
C ASP A 11 4.41 -13.11 -0.32
N LEU A 12 5.71 -13.03 -0.63
CA LEU A 12 6.28 -11.86 -1.30
C LEU A 12 5.67 -11.61 -2.68
N ASP A 13 5.43 -12.65 -3.46
CA ASP A 13 4.83 -12.52 -4.78
C ASP A 13 3.34 -12.19 -4.70
N ILE A 14 2.61 -12.73 -3.72
CA ILE A 14 1.22 -12.35 -3.43
C ILE A 14 1.15 -10.87 -3.06
N MET A 15 1.99 -10.39 -2.13
CA MET A 15 2.02 -9.00 -1.72
C MET A 15 2.30 -8.05 -2.88
N ARG A 16 3.27 -8.40 -3.74
CA ARG A 16 3.57 -7.63 -4.95
C ARG A 16 2.41 -7.64 -5.93
N GLY A 17 1.75 -8.78 -6.08
CA GLY A 17 0.56 -8.94 -6.90
C GLY A 17 -0.55 -7.99 -6.45
N GLN A 18 -0.92 -8.04 -5.17
CA GLN A 18 -1.92 -7.16 -4.56
C GLN A 18 -1.58 -5.69 -4.74
N PHE A 19 -0.33 -5.29 -4.43
CA PHE A 19 0.11 -3.92 -4.66
C PHE A 19 -0.06 -3.50 -6.13
N ASN A 20 0.29 -4.36 -7.08
CA ASN A 20 0.23 -4.06 -8.50
C ASN A 20 -1.20 -4.09 -9.08
N MET A 21 -2.19 -4.55 -8.32
CA MET A 21 -3.60 -4.46 -8.71
C MET A 21 -4.12 -3.03 -8.67
N ASN A 22 -3.54 -2.19 -7.81
CA ASN A 22 -3.89 -0.77 -7.71
C ASN A 22 -3.15 0.07 -8.76
N THR A 23 -3.94 0.80 -9.55
CA THR A 23 -3.51 1.81 -10.52
C THR A 23 -3.07 3.10 -9.82
N ALA A 24 -2.44 4.01 -10.57
CA ALA A 24 -2.03 5.30 -10.02
C ALA A 24 -3.22 6.16 -9.55
N ASP A 25 -4.40 5.97 -10.16
CA ASP A 25 -5.62 6.68 -9.78
C ASP A 25 -6.19 6.10 -8.48
N ASP A 26 -6.23 4.77 -8.33
CA ASP A 26 -6.63 4.12 -7.07
C ASP A 26 -5.74 4.58 -5.90
N TRP A 27 -4.42 4.70 -6.11
CA TRP A 27 -3.53 5.26 -5.09
C TRP A 27 -3.79 6.73 -4.78
N GLN A 28 -4.30 7.52 -5.72
CA GLN A 28 -4.67 8.91 -5.47
C GLN A 28 -5.88 8.98 -4.54
N GLU A 29 -6.89 8.13 -4.74
CA GLU A 29 -8.06 8.05 -3.86
C GLU A 29 -7.64 7.74 -2.42
N TYR A 30 -6.72 6.78 -2.21
CA TYR A 30 -6.17 6.51 -0.88
C TYR A 30 -5.38 7.68 -0.27
N ILE A 31 -4.67 8.46 -1.09
CA ILE A 31 -3.95 9.66 -0.62
C ILE A 31 -4.95 10.71 -0.16
N ASP A 32 -5.99 10.96 -0.95
CA ASP A 32 -7.00 11.97 -0.66
C ASP A 32 -7.76 11.61 0.62
N LEU A 33 -8.14 10.35 0.77
CA LEU A 33 -8.78 9.82 1.98
C LEU A 33 -7.87 9.94 3.20
N ALA A 34 -6.58 9.60 3.07
CA ALA A 34 -5.60 9.76 4.14
C ALA A 34 -5.40 11.23 4.53
N GLU A 35 -5.43 12.16 3.57
CA GLU A 35 -5.34 13.60 3.81
C GLU A 35 -6.61 14.12 4.51
N GLU A 36 -7.81 13.70 4.08
CA GLU A 36 -9.09 14.05 4.71
C GLU A 36 -9.17 13.59 6.17
N ARG A 37 -8.69 12.38 6.45
CA ARG A 37 -8.63 11.82 7.81
C ARG A 37 -7.50 12.39 8.66
N GLY A 38 -6.71 13.32 8.12
CA GLY A 38 -5.61 13.96 8.84
C GLY A 38 -4.49 13.00 9.23
N MET A 39 -4.25 11.94 8.43
CA MET A 39 -3.13 11.04 8.67
C MET A 39 -1.80 11.80 8.63
N GLY A 40 -0.83 11.34 9.42
CA GLY A 40 0.47 12.00 9.50
C GLY A 40 1.22 12.01 8.17
N TYR A 41 2.05 13.05 7.96
CA TYR A 41 2.90 13.27 6.78
C TYR A 41 3.65 12.03 6.28
N LYS A 42 4.11 11.18 7.20
CA LYS A 42 4.82 9.94 6.87
C LYS A 42 3.94 8.93 6.13
N ASN A 43 2.67 8.81 6.51
CA ASN A 43 1.70 7.90 5.89
C ASN A 43 1.30 8.42 4.51
N ILE A 44 1.01 9.72 4.40
CA ILE A 44 0.71 10.37 3.12
C ILE A 44 1.86 10.18 2.12
N ASN A 45 3.11 10.38 2.55
CA ASN A 45 4.26 10.24 1.67
C ASN A 45 4.55 8.81 1.21
N ILE A 46 4.25 7.81 2.05
CA ILE A 46 4.43 6.43 1.62
C ILE A 46 3.36 6.03 0.60
N LEU A 47 2.13 6.53 0.73
CA LEU A 47 1.08 6.38 -0.30
C LEU A 47 1.44 7.10 -1.61
N LYS A 48 1.99 8.33 -1.54
CA LYS A 48 2.58 9.02 -2.72
C LYS A 48 3.74 8.25 -3.35
N THR A 49 4.44 7.44 -2.56
CA THR A 49 5.47 6.53 -3.10
C THR A 49 4.83 5.31 -3.76
N ALA A 50 3.73 4.79 -3.21
CA ALA A 50 2.94 3.73 -3.80
C ALA A 50 2.43 4.13 -5.19
N GLN A 51 1.80 5.31 -5.30
CA GLN A 51 1.32 5.89 -6.55
C GLN A 51 2.42 5.95 -7.63
N ARG A 52 3.59 6.52 -7.31
CA ARG A 52 4.73 6.61 -8.25
C ARG A 52 5.29 5.25 -8.66
N LYS A 53 4.95 4.19 -7.94
CA LYS A 53 5.41 2.81 -8.16
C LYS A 53 4.27 1.88 -8.59
N ALA A 54 3.09 2.41 -8.92
CA ALA A 54 1.96 1.63 -9.41
C ALA A 54 2.39 0.67 -10.54
N GLY A 55 2.00 -0.60 -10.42
CA GLY A 55 2.35 -1.66 -11.37
C GLY A 55 3.83 -2.11 -11.37
N ILE A 56 4.70 -1.53 -10.54
CA ILE A 56 6.14 -1.84 -10.48
C ILE A 56 6.65 -2.10 -9.05
N ALA A 57 5.89 -2.85 -8.25
CA ALA A 57 6.23 -3.25 -6.87
C ALA A 57 7.62 -3.88 -6.71
N LYS A 58 8.19 -4.47 -7.77
CA LYS A 58 9.54 -5.06 -7.77
C LYS A 58 10.66 -4.10 -7.35
N TYR A 59 10.42 -2.78 -7.38
CA TYR A 59 11.37 -1.75 -6.92
C TYR A 59 11.17 -1.31 -5.47
N LEU A 60 10.22 -1.91 -4.75
CA LEU A 60 9.98 -1.67 -3.33
C LEU A 60 10.47 -2.88 -2.52
N SER A 61 10.94 -2.61 -1.31
CA SER A 61 11.28 -3.70 -0.39
C SER A 61 10.00 -4.34 0.16
N PRO A 62 10.02 -5.65 0.51
CA PRO A 62 8.88 -6.33 1.11
C PRO A 62 8.26 -5.58 2.30
N LYS A 63 9.10 -5.02 3.19
CA LYS A 63 8.66 -4.25 4.35
C LYS A 63 7.88 -3.00 3.98
N VAL A 64 8.28 -2.33 2.89
CA VAL A 64 7.58 -1.13 2.40
C VAL A 64 6.24 -1.51 1.79
N ILE A 65 6.18 -2.57 1.00
CA ILE A 65 4.92 -3.06 0.43
C ILE A 65 3.97 -3.44 1.56
N ASN A 66 4.44 -4.20 2.56
CA ASN A 66 3.63 -4.57 3.72
C ASN A 66 3.04 -3.34 4.42
N TRP A 67 3.88 -2.34 4.70
CA TRP A 67 3.43 -1.12 5.36
C TRP A 67 2.38 -0.37 4.54
N ILE A 68 2.59 -0.23 3.22
CA ILE A 68 1.62 0.43 2.34
C ILE A 68 0.28 -0.31 2.37
N LEU A 69 0.29 -1.62 2.17
CA LEU A 69 -0.95 -2.39 2.15
C LEU A 69 -1.65 -2.40 3.52
N SER A 70 -0.91 -2.36 4.62
CA SER A 70 -1.52 -2.18 5.96
C SER A 70 -2.19 -0.82 6.14
N LEU A 71 -1.70 0.24 5.47
CA LEU A 71 -2.38 1.54 5.48
C LEU A 71 -3.65 1.52 4.64
N VAL A 72 -3.63 0.83 3.50
CA VAL A 72 -4.82 0.63 2.65
C VAL A 72 -5.90 -0.13 3.42
N ASP A 73 -5.56 -1.26 4.02
CA ASP A 73 -6.49 -2.02 4.86
C ASP A 73 -7.11 -1.14 5.96
N GLN A 74 -6.30 -0.33 6.66
CA GLN A 74 -6.81 0.59 7.68
C GLN A 74 -7.79 1.62 7.09
N LEU A 75 -7.47 2.15 5.90
CA LEU A 75 -8.29 3.16 5.25
C LEU A 75 -9.64 2.56 4.81
N ASP A 76 -9.62 1.37 4.22
CA ASP A 76 -10.81 0.63 3.77
C ASP A 76 -11.69 0.18 4.95
N GLU A 77 -11.10 -0.36 6.04
CA GLU A 77 -11.85 -0.83 7.22
C GLU A 77 -12.60 0.30 7.95
N GLU A 78 -12.09 1.52 7.89
CA GLU A 78 -12.72 2.71 8.48
C GLU A 78 -13.76 3.36 7.53
N GLU A 79 -13.89 2.88 6.29
CA GLU A 79 -14.92 3.31 5.33
C GLU A 79 -16.25 2.51 5.44
N GLU A 80 -16.22 1.33 6.08
CA GLU A 80 -17.39 0.50 6.44
C GLU A 80 -18.00 0.86 7.81
#